data_AF-A0A4R6J9T9-F1
#
_entry.id   AF-A0A4R6J9T9-F1
#
_cell.length_a   1.000
_cell.length_b   1.000
_cell.length_c   1.000
_cell.angle_alpha   90.00
_cell.angle_beta   90.00
_cell.angle_gamma   90.00
#
_symmetry.space_group_name_H-M   'P 1'
#
loop_
_entity.id
_entity.type
_entity.pdbx_description
1 polymer ?
#
loop_
_entity_poly.entity_id
_entity_poly.type
_entity_poly.pdbx_seq_one_letter_code
_entity_poly.pdbx_strand_id
1 'polypeptide(L)'
;MPVSITSSDDASLDSLARWLEDDSFDIARRSSGSRPGAQGPLDVVDVILSNATAIASLLVSFAAWRNAKHHEREPRFTFRRGDVELSIDDPTDQEIERVIAALSGEES
;
A
#
# COMPACT_ATOMS: atom_id res chain seq x y z
N MET A 1 -13.03 6.61 2.10
CA MET A 1 -11.81 7.34 2.54
C MET A 1 -10.65 6.86 1.68
N PRO A 2 -9.87 7.75 1.05
CA PRO A 2 -8.74 7.33 0.23
C PRO A 2 -7.56 6.86 1.10
N VAL A 3 -6.89 5.80 0.68
CA VAL A 3 -5.61 5.32 1.23
C VAL A 3 -4.54 5.56 0.18
N SER A 4 -3.53 6.35 0.50
CA SER A 4 -2.38 6.56 -0.39
C SER A 4 -1.31 5.49 -0.10
N ILE A 5 -0.85 4.79 -1.13
CA ILE A 5 0.28 3.85 -1.09
C ILE A 5 1.43 4.49 -1.86
N THR A 6 2.62 4.57 -1.26
CA THR A 6 3.82 5.10 -1.91
C THR A 6 4.94 4.09 -1.83
N SER A 7 5.79 4.03 -2.85
CA SER A 7 7.00 3.21 -2.83
C SER A 7 8.17 3.95 -3.45
N SER A 8 9.37 3.58 -3.02
CA SER A 8 10.63 4.04 -3.63
C SER A 8 10.95 3.32 -4.95
N ASP A 9 10.20 2.28 -5.31
CA ASP A 9 10.37 1.50 -6.54
C ASP A 9 9.10 1.56 -7.41
N ASP A 10 9.18 2.28 -8.54
CA ASP A 10 8.06 2.48 -9.45
C ASP A 10 7.54 1.15 -10.03
N ALA A 11 8.42 0.18 -10.31
CA ALA A 11 8.03 -1.09 -10.94
C ALA A 11 7.23 -2.00 -9.99
N SER A 12 7.57 -1.97 -8.70
CA SER A 12 6.84 -2.65 -7.64
C SER A 12 5.48 -2.00 -7.41
N LEU A 13 5.42 -0.66 -7.44
CA LEU A 13 4.16 0.07 -7.29
C LEU A 13 3.23 -0.12 -8.49
N ASP A 14 3.77 -0.17 -9.71
CA ASP A 14 3.01 -0.46 -10.93
C ASP A 14 2.44 -1.88 -10.91
N SER A 15 3.28 -2.85 -10.51
CA SER A 15 2.86 -4.24 -10.35
C SER A 15 1.75 -4.39 -9.30
N LEU A 16 1.84 -3.65 -8.18
CA LEU A 16 0.81 -3.66 -7.13
C LEU A 16 -0.49 -3.02 -7.63
N ALA A 17 -0.42 -1.83 -8.23
CA ALA A 17 -1.59 -1.14 -8.78
C ALA A 17 -2.36 -2.04 -9.76
N ARG A 18 -1.64 -2.70 -10.68
CA ARG A 18 -2.24 -3.62 -11.64
C ARG A 18 -2.90 -4.82 -10.97
N TRP A 19 -2.35 -5.30 -9.86
CA TRP A 19 -2.96 -6.39 -9.08
C TRP A 19 -4.22 -5.95 -8.36
N LEU A 20 -4.23 -4.72 -7.83
CA LEU A 20 -5.41 -4.16 -7.16
C LEU A 20 -6.54 -3.86 -8.16
N GLU A 21 -6.22 -3.43 -9.38
CA GLU A 21 -7.21 -3.30 -10.46
C GLU A 21 -7.85 -4.65 -10.81
N ASP A 22 -7.08 -5.74 -10.79
CA ASP A 22 -7.58 -7.10 -11.04
C ASP A 22 -8.57 -7.54 -9.96
N ASP A 23 -8.32 -7.17 -8.70
CA ASP A 23 -9.20 -7.42 -7.56
C ASP A 23 -10.38 -6.41 -7.47
N SER A 24 -10.60 -5.63 -8.53
CA SER A 24 -11.70 -4.66 -8.69
C SER A 24 -11.68 -3.49 -7.69
N PHE A 25 -10.50 -3.10 -7.18
CA PHE A 25 -10.35 -1.87 -6.41
C PHE A 25 -10.39 -0.62 -7.31
N ASP A 26 -11.05 0.43 -6.81
CA ASP A 26 -10.99 1.75 -7.43
C ASP A 26 -9.66 2.42 -7.04
N ILE A 27 -8.76 2.58 -8.01
CA ILE A 27 -7.44 3.18 -7.81
C ILE A 27 -7.24 4.42 -8.68
N ALA A 28 -6.60 5.43 -8.10
CA ALA A 28 -6.19 6.66 -8.75
C ALA A 28 -4.66 6.78 -8.64
N ARG A 29 -3.96 6.61 -9.76
CA ARG A 29 -2.50 6.80 -9.79
C ARG A 29 -2.16 8.29 -9.82
N ARG A 30 -1.28 8.73 -8.92
CA ARG A 30 -0.68 10.07 -8.91
C ARG A 30 0.83 9.95 -8.81
N SER A 31 1.55 10.41 -9.81
CA SER A 31 2.99 10.60 -9.67
C SER A 31 3.24 11.81 -8.77
N SER A 32 3.70 11.57 -7.54
CA SER A 32 4.12 12.67 -6.67
C SER A 32 5.51 13.11 -7.11
N GLY A 33 5.56 14.26 -7.79
CA GLY A 33 6.84 14.89 -8.11
C GLY A 33 7.69 15.03 -6.85
N SER A 34 8.99 14.77 -6.98
CA SER A 34 9.98 14.65 -5.90
C SER A 34 9.70 15.56 -4.71
N ARG A 35 9.41 14.96 -3.54
CA ARG A 35 9.29 15.69 -2.27
C ARG A 35 10.69 16.19 -1.89
N PRO A 36 10.92 17.50 -1.65
CA PRO A 36 12.24 18.00 -1.30
C PRO A 36 12.69 17.38 0.04
N GLY A 37 13.68 16.48 -0.04
CA GLY A 37 14.19 15.70 1.10
C GLY A 37 14.15 14.18 0.91
N ALA A 38 13.34 13.66 -0.01
CA ALA A 38 13.38 12.26 -0.42
C ALA A 38 14.34 12.09 -1.61
N GLN A 39 15.37 11.26 -1.47
CA GLN A 39 16.26 10.91 -2.58
C GLN A 39 15.52 9.98 -3.56
N GLY A 40 14.67 10.55 -4.43
CA GLY A 40 14.01 9.84 -5.52
C GLY A 40 12.57 10.32 -5.78
N PRO A 41 12.06 10.19 -7.02
CA PRO A 41 10.63 10.32 -7.27
C PRO A 41 9.88 9.21 -6.51
N LEU A 42 8.86 9.57 -5.74
CA LEU A 42 7.97 8.62 -5.10
C LEU A 42 6.70 8.54 -5.95
N ASP A 43 6.48 7.41 -6.63
CA ASP A 43 5.19 7.20 -7.26
C ASP A 43 4.15 6.89 -6.17
N VAL A 44 2.91 7.37 -6.37
CA VAL A 44 1.83 7.27 -5.39
C VAL A 44 0.60 6.66 -6.06
N VAL A 45 0.03 5.66 -5.40
CA VAL A 45 -1.24 5.05 -5.78
C VAL A 45 -2.24 5.37 -4.69
N ASP A 46 -3.24 6.20 -5.00
CA ASP A 46 -4.38 6.43 -4.11
C ASP A 46 -5.43 5.33 -4.38
N VAL A 47 -5.79 4.57 -3.36
CA VAL A 47 -6.86 3.57 -3.41
C VAL A 47 -8.09 4.17 -2.74
N ILE A 48 -9.21 4.26 -3.47
CA ILE A 48 -10.45 4.81 -2.95
C ILE A 48 -11.22 3.68 -2.26
N LEU A 49 -11.12 3.64 -0.93
CA LEU A 49 -11.79 2.61 -0.12
C LEU A 49 -13.13 3.12 0.39
N SER A 50 -14.21 2.43 0.01
CA SER A 50 -15.59 2.82 0.37
C SER A 50 -15.94 2.52 1.83
N ASN A 51 -15.27 1.56 2.48
CA ASN A 51 -15.56 1.16 3.86
C ASN A 51 -14.34 0.54 4.55
N ALA A 52 -14.37 0.36 5.88
CA ALA A 52 -13.27 -0.23 6.65
C ALA A 52 -12.90 -1.66 6.19
N THR A 53 -13.90 -2.45 5.79
CA THR A 53 -13.69 -3.80 5.21
C THR A 53 -12.83 -3.76 3.94
N ALA A 54 -12.90 -2.69 3.15
CA ALA A 54 -12.11 -2.56 1.94
C ALA A 54 -10.61 -2.34 2.24
N ILE A 55 -10.26 -1.87 3.44
CA ILE A 55 -8.86 -1.78 3.91
C ILE A 55 -8.31 -3.18 4.17
N ALA A 56 -9.09 -4.03 4.85
CA ALA A 56 -8.69 -5.42 5.07
C ALA A 56 -8.49 -6.16 3.74
N SER A 57 -9.43 -6.01 2.79
CA SER A 57 -9.29 -6.59 1.45
C SER A 57 -8.06 -6.06 0.72
N LEU A 58 -7.80 -4.75 0.75
CA LEU A 58 -6.62 -4.14 0.13
C LEU A 58 -5.32 -4.74 0.65
N LEU A 59 -5.23 -4.93 1.97
CA LEU A 59 -4.05 -5.46 2.64
C LEU A 59 -3.88 -6.98 2.40
N VAL A 60 -4.98 -7.72 2.33
CA VAL A 60 -4.96 -9.14 1.93
C VAL A 60 -4.48 -9.27 0.48
N SER A 61 -5.00 -8.44 -0.43
CA SER A 61 -4.57 -8.44 -1.83
C SER A 61 -3.12 -7.99 -1.99
N PHE A 62 -2.64 -7.06 -1.14
CA PHE A 62 -1.22 -6.71 -1.03
C PHE A 62 -0.35 -7.89 -0.54
N ALA A 63 -0.78 -8.61 0.49
CA ALA A 63 -0.07 -9.79 1.00
C ALA A 63 -0.01 -10.90 -0.07
N ALA A 64 -1.12 -11.14 -0.77
CA ALA A 64 -1.21 -12.12 -1.85
C ALA A 64 -0.28 -11.75 -3.02
N TRP A 65 -0.28 -10.49 -3.44
CA TRP A 65 0.65 -9.95 -4.44
C TRP A 65 2.12 -10.16 -4.00
N ARG A 66 2.43 -9.90 -2.73
CA ARG A 66 3.77 -10.06 -2.19
C ARG A 66 4.21 -11.53 -2.16
N ASN A 67 3.33 -12.45 -1.77
CA ASN A 67 3.64 -13.88 -1.76
C ASN A 67 3.79 -14.43 -3.19
N ALA A 68 2.97 -13.95 -4.13
CA ALA A 68 3.05 -14.33 -5.53
C ALA A 68 4.33 -13.83 -6.21
N LYS A 69 4.83 -12.66 -5.80
CA LYS A 69 6.11 -12.13 -6.27
C LYS A 69 7.19 -12.33 -5.21
N HIS A 70 7.94 -13.43 -5.34
CA HIS A 70 9.22 -13.69 -4.67
C HIS A 70 10.27 -12.59 -5.00
N HIS A 71 10.04 -11.34 -4.61
CA HIS A 71 10.99 -10.24 -4.85
C HIS A 71 12.23 -10.46 -3.99
N GLU A 72 13.38 -10.59 -4.63
CA GLU A 72 14.73 -10.58 -4.04
C GLU A 72 15.12 -9.20 -3.49
N ARG A 73 14.37 -8.14 -3.83
CA ARG A 73 14.49 -6.80 -3.26
C ARG A 73 13.25 -6.48 -2.46
N GLU A 74 13.42 -6.22 -1.18
CA GLU A 74 12.38 -5.78 -0.24
C GLU A 74 12.03 -4.31 -0.55
N PRO A 75 10.90 -4.02 -1.23
CA PRO A 75 10.54 -2.65 -1.53
C PRO A 75 9.88 -2.04 -0.30
N ARG A 76 10.32 -0.84 0.11
CA ARG A 76 9.64 -0.08 1.16
C ARG A 76 8.32 0.46 0.62
N PHE A 77 7.23 0.20 1.35
CA PHE A 77 5.89 0.73 1.07
C PHE A 77 5.40 1.58 2.23
N THR A 78 4.88 2.76 1.94
CA THR A 78 4.23 3.61 2.94
C THR A 78 2.76 3.74 2.62
N PHE A 79 1.91 3.32 3.57
CA PHE A 79 0.47 3.43 3.55
C PHE A 79 0.04 4.63 4.37
N ARG A 80 -0.86 5.45 3.83
CA ARG A 80 -1.36 6.64 4.52
C ARG A 80 -2.88 6.71 4.43
N ARG A 81 -3.54 6.79 5.59
CA ARG A 81 -4.99 6.94 5.75
C ARG A 81 -5.29 8.12 6.67
N GLY A 82 -5.68 9.26 6.09
CA GLY A 82 -5.96 10.46 6.89
C GLY A 82 -4.72 10.92 7.66
N ASP A 83 -4.75 10.84 8.98
CA ASP A 83 -3.63 11.15 9.89
C ASP A 83 -2.69 9.95 10.16
N VAL A 84 -3.15 8.73 9.86
CA VAL A 84 -2.37 7.51 10.09
C VAL A 84 -1.43 7.29 8.91
N GLU A 85 -0.12 7.36 9.15
CA GLU A 85 0.92 6.99 8.18
C GLU A 85 1.71 5.79 8.72
N LEU A 86 1.85 4.76 7.90
CA LEU A 86 2.52 3.52 8.25
C LEU A 86 3.50 3.14 7.16
N SER A 87 4.79 3.12 7.48
CA SER A 87 5.85 2.72 6.57
C SER A 87 6.30 1.31 6.90
N ILE A 88 6.32 0.43 5.91
CA ILE A 88 6.74 -0.95 6.04
C ILE A 88 7.91 -1.21 5.09
N ASP A 89 9.06 -1.54 5.67
CA ASP A 89 10.32 -1.79 4.97
C ASP A 89 10.47 -3.26 4.55
N ASP A 90 9.90 -4.17 5.35
CA ASP A 90 9.78 -5.60 5.07
C ASP A 90 8.53 -6.15 5.81
N PRO A 91 7.33 -6.09 5.19
CA PRO A 91 6.15 -6.66 5.80
C PRO A 91 6.23 -8.19 5.77
N THR A 92 6.49 -8.80 6.92
CA THR A 92 6.12 -10.22 7.13
C THR A 92 4.59 -10.35 7.21
N ASP A 93 4.03 -11.53 6.95
CA ASP A 93 2.58 -11.76 7.08
C ASP A 93 2.03 -11.26 8.43
N GLN A 94 2.79 -11.44 9.52
CA GLN A 94 2.45 -10.92 10.85
C GLN A 94 2.47 -9.39 10.96
N GLU A 95 3.41 -8.71 10.28
CA GLU A 95 3.42 -7.24 10.23
C GLU A 95 2.20 -6.76 9.45
N ILE A 96 1.86 -7.41 8.33
CA ILE A 96 0.66 -7.09 7.55
C ILE A 96 -0.60 -7.27 8.40
N GLU A 97 -0.74 -8.36 9.15
CA GLU A 97 -1.88 -8.55 10.05
C GLU A 97 -1.99 -7.45 11.12
N ARG A 98 -0.86 -7.02 11.68
CA ARG A 98 -0.85 -5.89 12.63
C ARG A 98 -1.24 -4.57 11.97
N VAL A 99 -0.80 -4.35 10.72
CA VAL A 99 -1.20 -3.19 9.92
C VAL A 99 -2.71 -3.21 9.64
N ILE A 100 -3.27 -4.39 9.33
CA ILE A 100 -4.72 -4.59 9.13
C ILE A 100 -5.47 -4.20 10.40
N ALA A 101 -5.06 -4.72 11.55
CA ALA A 101 -5.71 -4.41 12.83
C ALA A 101 -5.66 -2.91 13.12
N ALA A 102 -4.50 -2.28 12.94
CA ALA A 102 -4.31 -0.84 13.18
C ALA A 102 -5.13 0.03 12.23
N LEU A 103 -5.17 -0.30 10.92
CA LEU A 103 -5.88 0.52 9.92
C LEU A 103 -7.40 0.30 9.92
N SER A 104 -7.86 -0.90 10.32
CA SER A 104 -9.29 -1.22 10.43
C SER A 104 -9.96 -0.54 11.63
N GLY A 105 -9.16 -0.04 12.57
CA GLY A 105 -9.66 0.63 13.77
C GLY A 105 -10.37 -0.33 14.73
N GLU A 106 -9.98 -1.60 14.73
CA GLU A 106 -10.36 -2.55 15.80
C GLU A 106 -9.53 -2.23 17.06
N GLU A 107 -9.70 -1.02 17.58
CA GLU A 107 -9.42 -0.73 18.99
C GLU A 107 -10.63 -1.27 19.76
N SER A 108 -10.44 -2.37 20.51
CA SER A 108 -11.44 -2.86 21.47
C SER A 108 -11.74 -1.85 22.56
#